data_AF-A0A6A6D6C4-F1
#
_entry.id   AF-A0A6A6D6C4-F1
#
_cell.length_a   1.000
_cell.length_b   1.000
_cell.length_c   1.000
_cell.angle_alpha   90.00
_cell.angle_beta   90.00
_cell.angle_gamma   90.00
#
_symmetry.space_group_name_H-M   'P 1'
#
loop_
_entity.id
_entity.type
_entity.pdbx_description
1 polymer ?
#
loop_
_entity_poly.entity_id
_entity_poly.type
_entity_poly.pdbx_seq_one_letter_code
_entity_poly.pdbx_strand_id
1 'polypeptide(L)'
;MRSIRFLPIVFWLPLHVAALCYFPDRKTVPNQDTPCSTEGNSTCCGQGFACMSNNICKLTKYVKNPGPAQDYLRGSCTDPTWKDPNCPSFCASAVDGDKMDGGMGLRKCEGSDLDAYFCLNTETEGMSNSEVCSNSDLFITFQGEKPQ
;
A
#
# COMPACT_ATOMS: atom_id res chain seq x y z
N MET A 1 46.35 38.92 25.52
CA MET A 1 45.72 37.59 25.46
C MET A 1 44.27 37.77 25.02
N ARG A 2 43.89 37.33 23.82
CA ARG A 2 42.52 37.44 23.29
C ARG A 2 41.72 36.23 23.75
N SER A 3 40.66 36.46 24.53
CA SER A 3 39.75 35.43 25.02
C SER A 3 38.83 34.94 23.88
N ILE A 4 38.92 33.65 23.54
CA ILE A 4 38.02 32.98 22.59
C ILE A 4 36.78 32.54 23.36
N ARG A 5 35.62 33.15 23.08
CA ARG A 5 34.33 32.70 23.61
C ARG A 5 33.78 31.60 22.70
N PHE A 6 33.76 30.36 23.20
CA PHE A 6 33.08 29.24 22.55
C PHE A 6 31.57 29.36 22.78
N LEU A 7 30.78 29.60 21.73
CA LEU A 7 29.32 29.42 21.77
C LEU A 7 28.99 27.93 21.61
N PRO A 8 28.13 27.33 22.46
CA PRO A 8 27.68 25.97 22.29
C PRO A 8 26.73 25.88 21.09
N ILE A 9 27.14 25.18 20.04
CA ILE A 9 26.28 24.83 18.91
C ILE A 9 25.39 23.66 19.38
N VAL A 10 24.13 23.96 19.71
CA VAL A 10 23.12 22.93 19.98
C VAL A 10 22.70 22.35 18.62
N PHE A 11 23.31 21.24 18.23
CA PHE A 11 22.88 20.44 17.08
C PHE A 11 21.51 19.82 17.39
N TRP A 12 20.43 20.43 16.89
CA TRP A 12 19.12 19.80 16.82
C TRP A 12 19.19 18.65 15.82
N LEU A 13 19.39 17.42 16.30
CA LEU A 13 19.20 16.23 15.49
C LEU A 13 17.69 16.01 15.31
N PRO A 14 17.16 16.00 14.08
CA PRO A 14 15.75 15.67 13.84
C PRO A 14 15.52 14.21 14.25
N LEU A 15 14.67 14.02 15.26
CA LEU A 15 14.21 12.70 15.70
C LEU A 15 13.33 12.11 14.59
N HIS A 16 13.91 11.23 13.77
CA HIS A 16 13.15 10.50 12.74
C HIS A 16 12.35 9.40 13.43
N VAL A 17 11.08 9.65 13.72
CA VAL A 17 10.14 8.60 14.08
C VAL A 17 9.87 7.81 12.80
N ALA A 18 10.42 6.61 12.69
CA ALA A 18 10.04 5.70 11.62
C ALA A 18 8.55 5.37 11.81
N ALA A 19 7.70 5.70 10.84
CA ALA A 19 6.30 5.33 10.90
C ALA A 19 6.20 3.79 10.83
N LEU A 20 5.51 3.20 11.80
CA LEU A 20 5.22 1.77 11.80
C LEU A 20 4.07 1.51 10.83
N CYS A 21 4.20 0.44 10.05
CA CYS A 21 3.14 -0.03 9.18
C CYS A 21 2.43 -1.23 9.81
N TYR A 22 1.13 -1.34 9.54
CA TYR A 22 0.22 -2.31 10.11
C TYR A 22 -0.55 -3.02 9.01
N PHE A 23 -0.71 -4.34 9.13
CA PHE A 23 -1.66 -5.08 8.31
C PHE A 23 -3.10 -4.85 8.79
N PRO A 24 -4.12 -5.23 8.00
CA PRO A 24 -5.52 -5.07 8.39
C PRO A 24 -5.91 -5.72 9.72
N ASP A 25 -5.21 -6.79 10.13
CA ASP A 25 -5.38 -7.41 11.45
C ASP A 25 -4.84 -6.55 12.61
N ARG A 26 -4.31 -5.37 12.29
CA ARG A 26 -3.75 -4.34 13.19
C ARG A 26 -2.42 -4.72 13.82
N LYS A 27 -1.76 -5.78 13.33
CA LYS A 27 -0.41 -6.14 13.76
C LYS A 27 0.63 -5.40 12.92
N THR A 28 1.75 -5.09 13.56
CA THR A 28 2.91 -4.46 12.91
C THR A 28 3.53 -5.38 11.87
N VAL A 29 3.99 -4.81 10.76
CA VAL A 29 4.69 -5.56 9.71
C VAL A 29 6.09 -6.02 10.20
N PRO A 30 6.40 -7.33 10.23
CA PRO A 30 7.64 -7.85 10.80
C PRO A 30 8.94 -7.37 10.12
N ASN A 31 8.91 -7.18 8.80
CA ASN A 31 10.07 -6.76 8.00
C ASN A 31 10.04 -5.27 7.63
N GLN A 32 9.13 -4.50 8.26
CA GLN A 32 8.87 -3.08 8.04
C GLN A 32 8.70 -2.69 6.55
N ASP A 33 7.46 -2.63 6.10
CA ASP A 33 7.14 -1.96 4.83
C ASP A 33 7.49 -0.46 4.92
N THR A 34 7.71 0.18 3.76
CA THR A 34 8.05 1.60 3.67
C THR A 34 6.80 2.43 3.38
N PRO A 35 6.50 3.47 4.20
CA PRO A 35 5.41 4.40 3.91
C PRO A 35 5.59 5.10 2.56
N CYS A 36 4.49 5.26 1.83
CA CYS A 36 4.46 5.95 0.54
C CYS A 36 4.46 7.47 0.66
N SER A 37 4.16 8.00 1.85
CA SER A 37 4.22 9.42 2.18
C SER A 37 5.04 9.61 3.46
N THR A 38 5.75 10.73 3.54
CA THR A 38 6.36 11.23 4.78
C THR A 38 5.41 12.12 5.58
N GLU A 39 4.25 12.44 5.02
CA GLU A 39 3.23 13.29 5.61
C GLU A 39 1.94 12.50 5.88
N GLY A 40 1.41 12.64 7.10
CA GLY A 40 0.16 11.99 7.50
C GLY A 40 0.21 10.47 7.45
N ASN A 41 -0.97 9.84 7.45
CA ASN A 41 -1.05 8.42 7.20
C ASN A 41 -0.95 8.10 5.72
N SER A 42 -0.38 6.95 5.39
CA SER A 42 -0.32 6.46 4.02
C SER A 42 -0.28 4.95 3.94
N THR A 43 -0.55 4.46 2.73
CA THR A 43 -0.19 3.11 2.33
C THR A 43 1.32 2.90 2.51
N CYS A 44 1.69 1.71 2.95
CA CYS A 44 3.07 1.24 2.98
C CYS A 44 3.25 0.10 2.00
N CYS A 45 4.37 0.13 1.27
CA CYS A 45 4.73 -0.91 0.32
C CYS A 45 5.97 -1.68 0.77
N GLY A 46 5.95 -2.99 0.53
CA GLY A 46 7.11 -3.85 0.78
C GLY A 46 8.31 -3.45 -0.08
N GLN A 47 9.50 -3.87 0.35
CA GLN A 47 10.75 -3.52 -0.30
C GLN A 47 10.73 -3.84 -1.80
N GLY A 48 11.06 -2.84 -2.63
CA GLY A 48 11.14 -2.97 -4.08
C GLY A 48 9.81 -2.76 -4.81
N PHE A 49 8.67 -2.69 -4.13
CA PHE A 49 7.42 -2.25 -4.76
C PHE A 49 7.42 -0.74 -4.95
N ALA A 50 6.71 -0.27 -5.98
CA ALA A 50 6.49 1.16 -6.21
C ALA A 50 5.16 1.59 -5.58
N CYS A 51 5.17 2.73 -4.90
CA CYS A 51 3.98 3.40 -4.42
C CYS A 51 3.22 4.04 -5.59
N MET A 52 1.93 3.75 -5.70
CA MET A 52 1.05 4.40 -6.67
C MET A 52 0.19 5.47 -5.99
N SER A 53 -0.25 6.47 -6.77
CA SER A 53 -1.09 7.57 -6.29
C SER A 53 -2.50 7.14 -5.86
N ASN A 54 -2.93 5.95 -6.28
CA ASN A 54 -4.20 5.34 -5.92
C ASN A 54 -4.08 4.40 -4.70
N ASN A 55 -3.03 4.57 -3.88
CA ASN A 55 -2.84 3.84 -2.63
C ASN A 55 -2.67 2.31 -2.80
N ILE A 56 -2.17 1.86 -3.96
CA ILE A 56 -1.77 0.46 -4.19
C ILE A 56 -0.26 0.36 -4.42
N CYS A 57 0.29 -0.83 -4.24
CA CYS A 57 1.69 -1.13 -4.48
C CYS A 57 1.85 -1.84 -5.83
N LYS A 58 2.74 -1.36 -6.68
CA LYS A 58 3.04 -1.98 -7.98
C LYS A 58 4.32 -2.78 -7.95
N LEU A 59 4.29 -3.99 -8.49
CA LEU A 59 5.47 -4.81 -8.67
C LEU A 59 6.50 -4.11 -9.56
N THR A 60 7.76 -4.18 -9.14
CA THR A 60 8.88 -3.72 -9.96
C THR A 60 9.92 -4.83 -10.11
N LYS A 61 10.89 -4.61 -10.99
CA LYS A 61 12.05 -5.49 -11.17
C LYS A 61 12.93 -5.67 -9.92
N TYR A 62 12.73 -4.86 -8.87
CA TYR A 62 13.53 -4.91 -7.65
C TYR A 62 12.98 -5.88 -6.59
N VAL A 63 11.75 -6.38 -6.79
CA VAL A 63 11.17 -7.40 -5.92
C VAL A 63 11.78 -8.76 -6.26
N LYS A 64 12.32 -9.44 -5.25
CA LYS A 64 12.86 -10.79 -5.40
C LYS A 64 11.74 -11.81 -5.18
N ASN A 65 11.60 -12.77 -6.09
CA ASN A 65 10.59 -13.84 -6.03
C ASN A 65 9.15 -13.32 -5.89
N PRO A 66 8.67 -12.43 -6.79
CA PRO A 66 7.27 -12.04 -6.76
C PRO A 66 6.41 -13.29 -6.97
N GLY A 67 5.41 -13.49 -6.12
CA GLY A 67 4.47 -14.59 -6.31
C GLY A 67 3.79 -14.50 -7.68
N PRO A 68 3.24 -15.61 -8.22
CA PRO A 68 2.80 -15.71 -9.62
C PRO A 68 1.64 -14.80 -10.05
N ALA A 69 1.06 -13.99 -9.14
CA ALA A 69 -0.11 -13.18 -9.41
C ALA A 69 -0.04 -11.78 -8.77
N GLN A 70 1.16 -11.23 -8.58
CA GLN A 70 1.37 -10.04 -7.74
C GLN A 70 1.82 -8.80 -8.51
N ASP A 71 1.25 -8.50 -9.68
CA ASP A 71 1.57 -7.26 -10.41
C ASP A 71 1.20 -6.00 -9.60
N TYR A 72 0.15 -6.12 -8.79
CA TYR A 72 -0.32 -5.09 -7.87
C TYR A 72 -0.65 -5.73 -6.52
N LEU A 73 -0.51 -4.97 -5.45
CA LEU A 73 -0.88 -5.39 -4.11
C LEU A 73 -1.59 -4.27 -3.35
N ARG A 74 -2.54 -4.67 -2.51
CA ARG A 74 -2.90 -3.94 -1.31
C ARG A 74 -1.75 -4.15 -0.30
N GLY A 75 -1.06 -3.08 0.04
CA GLY A 75 0.07 -3.08 0.96
C GLY A 75 -0.34 -3.17 2.44
N SER A 76 0.48 -2.58 3.31
CA SER A 76 0.12 -2.26 4.69
C SER A 76 -0.17 -0.77 4.81
N CYS A 77 -0.39 -0.25 6.02
CA CYS A 77 -0.76 1.15 6.24
C CYS A 77 -0.16 1.69 7.54
N THR A 78 0.16 2.98 7.62
CA THR A 78 0.66 3.61 8.85
C THR A 78 -0.40 3.86 9.92
N ASP A 79 -1.68 3.94 9.54
CA ASP A 79 -2.83 4.00 10.46
C ASP A 79 -3.17 2.59 10.99
N PRO A 80 -2.94 2.29 12.28
CA PRO A 80 -3.27 0.99 12.86
C PRO A 80 -4.77 0.72 12.94
N THR A 81 -5.63 1.73 12.72
CA THR A 81 -7.09 1.56 12.74
C THR A 81 -7.69 1.27 11.37
N TRP A 82 -6.93 1.49 10.28
CA TRP A 82 -7.39 1.35 8.90
C TRP A 82 -8.66 2.18 8.60
N LYS A 83 -8.77 3.36 9.20
CA LYS A 83 -9.90 4.29 9.01
C LYS A 83 -9.51 5.53 8.23
N ASP A 84 -8.22 5.81 8.09
CA ASP A 84 -7.72 6.90 7.26
C ASP A 84 -8.00 6.61 5.77
N PRO A 85 -8.53 7.58 4.99
CA PRO A 85 -8.78 7.39 3.57
C PRO A 85 -7.51 7.13 2.74
N ASN A 86 -6.33 7.54 3.21
CA ASN A 86 -5.04 7.20 2.59
C ASN A 86 -4.59 5.75 2.88
N CYS A 87 -5.37 5.04 3.68
CA CYS A 87 -5.25 3.64 4.03
C CYS A 87 -6.53 2.87 3.68
N PRO A 88 -6.85 2.79 2.39
CA PRO A 88 -8.15 2.31 1.96
C PRO A 88 -8.35 0.83 2.32
N SER A 89 -9.57 0.53 2.78
CA SER A 89 -9.98 -0.78 3.29
C SER A 89 -10.43 -1.77 2.21
N PHE A 90 -10.05 -1.56 0.94
CA PHE A 90 -10.35 -2.53 -0.10
C PHE A 90 -9.51 -3.80 0.10
N CYS A 91 -10.04 -4.95 -0.31
CA CYS A 91 -9.42 -6.27 -0.10
C CYS A 91 -8.95 -6.50 1.35
N ALA A 92 -9.72 -6.00 2.33
CA ALA A 92 -9.44 -6.09 3.76
C ALA A 92 -10.59 -6.77 4.53
N SER A 93 -11.30 -7.70 3.88
CA SER A 93 -12.41 -8.46 4.45
C SER A 93 -12.02 -9.94 4.63
N ALA A 94 -11.97 -10.40 5.87
CA ALA A 94 -11.76 -11.81 6.16
C ALA A 94 -12.91 -12.69 5.64
N VAL A 95 -14.11 -12.12 5.47
CA VAL A 95 -15.30 -12.84 4.95
C VAL A 95 -15.11 -13.20 3.48
N ASP A 96 -14.47 -12.31 2.72
CA ASP A 96 -14.25 -12.44 1.27
C ASP A 96 -13.01 -13.30 0.98
N GLY A 97 -12.32 -13.76 2.03
CA GLY A 97 -11.08 -14.54 1.95
C GLY A 97 -9.82 -13.70 1.78
N ASP A 98 -9.88 -12.40 2.11
CA ASP A 98 -8.70 -11.54 1.99
C ASP A 98 -7.64 -11.85 3.05
N LYS A 99 -6.38 -11.62 2.69
CA LYS A 99 -5.26 -11.78 3.61
C LYS A 99 -5.21 -10.63 4.61
N MET A 100 -5.50 -10.91 5.89
CA MET A 100 -5.53 -9.88 6.94
C MET A 100 -4.18 -9.65 7.64
N ASP A 101 -3.26 -10.59 7.55
CA ASP A 101 -1.94 -10.58 8.19
C ASP A 101 -0.78 -10.36 7.19
N GLY A 102 -1.10 -9.80 6.02
CA GLY A 102 -0.15 -9.62 4.95
C GLY A 102 -0.64 -8.73 3.80
N GLY A 103 0.26 -8.49 2.85
CA GLY A 103 -0.10 -7.90 1.58
C GLY A 103 -1.05 -8.80 0.80
N MET A 104 -2.00 -8.20 0.09
CA MET A 104 -3.02 -8.91 -0.67
C MET A 104 -2.83 -8.65 -2.16
N GLY A 105 -2.78 -9.71 -2.97
CA GLY A 105 -2.60 -9.60 -4.41
C GLY A 105 -3.81 -8.98 -5.09
N LEU A 106 -3.57 -8.13 -6.08
CA LEU A 106 -4.59 -7.51 -6.91
C LEU A 106 -4.31 -7.80 -8.37
N ARG A 107 -5.37 -7.84 -9.17
CA ARG A 107 -5.26 -7.86 -10.63
C ARG A 107 -6.02 -6.69 -11.22
N LYS A 108 -5.43 -6.07 -12.24
CA LYS A 108 -6.08 -4.99 -13.00
C LYS A 108 -7.07 -5.59 -13.99
N CYS A 109 -8.23 -4.94 -14.16
CA CYS A 109 -9.15 -5.28 -15.24
C CYS A 109 -8.54 -4.96 -16.60
N GLU A 110 -8.58 -5.93 -17.51
CA GLU A 110 -8.05 -5.78 -18.87
C GLU A 110 -9.12 -5.22 -19.81
N GLY A 111 -8.67 -4.56 -20.89
CA GLY A 111 -9.57 -4.08 -21.94
C GLY A 111 -10.48 -2.90 -21.56
N SER A 112 -10.22 -2.24 -20.43
CA SER A 112 -10.93 -1.05 -19.96
C SER A 112 -9.97 0.13 -19.77
N ASP A 113 -10.44 1.34 -20.09
CA ASP A 113 -9.72 2.58 -19.78
C ASP A 113 -9.83 2.96 -18.30
N LEU A 114 -10.64 2.22 -17.53
CA LEU A 114 -10.81 2.44 -16.09
C LEU A 114 -9.56 1.99 -15.32
N ASP A 115 -9.21 2.73 -14.27
CA ASP A 115 -8.24 2.28 -13.29
C ASP A 115 -8.91 1.33 -12.29
N ALA A 116 -9.26 0.13 -12.78
CA ALA A 116 -10.07 -0.85 -12.10
C ALA A 116 -9.26 -2.09 -11.67
N TYR A 117 -9.45 -2.54 -10.44
CA TYR A 117 -8.71 -3.65 -9.83
C TYR A 117 -9.62 -4.57 -9.03
N PHE A 118 -9.28 -5.85 -8.94
CA PHE A 118 -9.98 -6.79 -8.07
C PHE A 118 -9.01 -7.56 -7.17
N CYS A 119 -9.53 -7.99 -6.02
CA CYS A 119 -8.83 -8.77 -5.02
C CYS A 119 -8.61 -10.19 -5.50
N LEU A 120 -7.43 -10.76 -5.31
CA LEU A 120 -7.17 -12.18 -5.58
C LEU A 120 -7.48 -13.04 -4.34
N ASN A 121 -8.77 -13.16 -4.02
CA ASN A 121 -9.30 -13.81 -2.82
C ASN A 121 -10.19 -15.01 -3.19
N THR A 122 -10.94 -15.53 -2.22
CA THR A 122 -11.83 -16.67 -2.42
C THR A 122 -13.02 -16.34 -3.33
N GLU A 123 -13.50 -15.09 -3.34
CA GLU A 123 -14.63 -14.69 -4.20
C GLU A 123 -14.27 -14.68 -5.69
N THR A 124 -13.04 -14.33 -6.03
CA THR A 124 -12.58 -14.27 -7.43
C THR A 124 -11.77 -15.49 -7.86
N GLU A 125 -11.62 -16.47 -6.96
CA GLU A 125 -10.86 -17.70 -7.24
C GLU A 125 -11.51 -18.49 -8.38
N GLY A 126 -10.71 -18.86 -9.39
CA GLY A 126 -11.17 -19.61 -10.55
C GLY A 126 -11.94 -18.80 -11.60
N MET A 127 -12.24 -17.53 -11.34
CA MET A 127 -12.88 -16.64 -12.33
C MET A 127 -11.84 -16.05 -13.29
N SER A 128 -12.24 -15.86 -14.55
CA SER A 128 -11.44 -15.12 -15.52
C SER A 128 -11.49 -13.60 -15.27
N ASN A 129 -10.51 -12.87 -15.81
CA ASN A 129 -10.48 -11.40 -15.74
C ASN A 129 -11.78 -10.79 -16.29
N SER A 130 -12.25 -11.29 -17.44
CA SER A 130 -13.49 -10.82 -18.08
C SER A 130 -14.73 -11.04 -17.22
N GLU A 131 -14.82 -12.17 -16.50
CA GLU A 131 -15.97 -12.46 -15.64
C GLU A 131 -16.01 -11.51 -14.43
N VAL A 132 -14.87 -11.32 -13.76
CA VAL A 132 -14.78 -10.41 -12.61
C VAL A 132 -15.03 -8.96 -13.04
N CYS A 133 -14.41 -8.52 -14.12
CA CYS A 133 -14.47 -7.14 -14.59
C CYS A 133 -15.76 -6.77 -15.34
N SER A 134 -16.67 -7.73 -15.52
CA SER A 134 -18.05 -7.48 -15.97
C SER A 134 -19.03 -7.33 -14.81
N ASN A 135 -18.60 -7.60 -13.58
CA ASN A 135 -19.41 -7.48 -12.37
C ASN A 135 -18.87 -6.36 -11.47
N SER A 136 -19.59 -5.25 -11.39
CA SER A 136 -19.20 -4.06 -10.60
C SER A 136 -19.06 -4.32 -9.09
N ASP A 137 -19.59 -5.43 -8.58
CA ASP A 137 -19.48 -5.77 -7.17
C ASP A 137 -18.13 -6.42 -6.83
N LEU A 138 -17.38 -6.89 -7.83
CA LEU A 138 -16.13 -7.64 -7.63
C LEU A 138 -14.85 -6.85 -7.93
N PHE A 139 -14.98 -5.60 -8.39
CA PHE A 139 -13.83 -4.73 -8.64
C PHE A 139 -14.03 -3.35 -8.04
N ILE A 140 -12.91 -2.70 -7.72
CA ILE A 140 -12.84 -1.32 -7.31
C ILE A 140 -12.34 -0.46 -8.47
N THR A 141 -12.79 0.80 -8.53
CA THR A 141 -12.23 1.79 -9.45
C THR A 141 -11.58 2.91 -8.67
N PHE A 142 -10.41 3.33 -9.11
CA PHE A 142 -9.82 4.58 -8.68
C PHE A 142 -10.14 5.61 -9.74
N GLN A 143 -10.93 6.63 -9.40
CA GLN A 143 -11.10 7.75 -10.32
C GLN A 143 -9.78 8.52 -10.35
N GLY A 144 -9.01 8.30 -11.41
CA GLY A 144 -7.93 9.22 -11.76
C GLY A 144 -8.57 10.51 -12.25
N GLU A 145 -8.44 11.61 -11.52
CA GLU A 145 -8.43 12.90 -12.20
C GLU A 145 -7.30 12.82 -13.23
N LYS A 146 -7.65 12.84 -14.52
CA LYS A 146 -6.65 13.08 -15.57
C LYS A 146 -5.95 14.40 -15.21
N PRO A 147 -4.61 14.48 -15.28
CA PRO A 147 -3.97 15.78 -15.36
C PRO A 147 -4.59 16.50 -16.55
N GLN A 148 -5.19 17.65 -16.27
CA GLN A 148 -5.82 18.52 -17.27
C GLN A 148 -4.77 19.10 -18.22
#